data_AF-A0AA35NU68-F1
#
_entry.id   AF-A0AA35NU68-F1
#
_cell.length_a   1.000
_cell.length_b   1.000
_cell.length_c   1.000
_cell.angle_alpha   90.00
_cell.angle_beta   90.00
_cell.angle_gamma   90.00
#
_symmetry.space_group_name_H-M   'P 1'
#
loop_
_entity.id
_entity.type
_entity.pdbx_description
1 polymer ?
#
loop_
_entity_poly.entity_id
_entity_poly.type
_entity_poly.pdbx_seq_one_letter_code
_entity_poly.pdbx_strand_id
1 'polypeptide(L)'
;MAEWDDCATMIDIILSDMDLKTVTTKRVRIALKDVFMIDVESQGKVINELIRKHLDLAKASPPPERSLEDILKENATLAMELTKELSVNKKSLDGEEEDGAVRQNGIQKRKSTPRKPLISTRKVILSEPLADLLGETQLTRTDVVRRIWAYIKEHNLQNPNNGKEILSDEKLELIFGKSTDMFKMHKLLVKHMTDPDKTSDRSSPVEAISETEKLSASEQSDSEGHQNDKNVSDH
;
A
#
# COMPACT_ATOMS: atom_id res chain seq x y z
N MET A 1 -18.16 26.15 4.91
CA MET A 1 -17.58 26.09 6.26
C MET A 1 -17.52 24.68 6.84
N ALA A 2 -18.25 23.68 6.30
CA ALA A 2 -18.36 22.34 6.88
C ALA A 2 -17.15 21.38 6.67
N GLU A 3 -16.27 21.60 5.69
CA GLU A 3 -15.18 20.63 5.40
C GLU A 3 -14.05 20.59 6.46
N TRP A 4 -13.94 21.61 7.31
CA TRP A 4 -12.82 21.76 8.26
C TRP A 4 -13.20 21.44 9.71
N ASP A 5 -14.49 21.49 10.06
CA ASP A 5 -14.98 21.11 11.38
C ASP A 5 -14.87 19.59 11.59
N ASP A 6 -15.04 18.80 10.52
CA ASP A 6 -14.80 17.36 10.54
C ASP A 6 -13.32 17.05 10.79
N CYS A 7 -12.40 17.78 10.14
CA CYS A 7 -10.97 17.62 10.35
C CYS A 7 -10.55 18.02 11.78
N ALA A 8 -11.12 19.10 12.33
CA ALA A 8 -10.86 19.54 13.70
C ALA A 8 -11.28 18.47 14.72
N THR A 9 -12.49 17.92 14.55
CA THR A 9 -13.01 16.84 15.41
C THR A 9 -12.14 15.58 15.31
N MET A 10 -11.71 15.21 14.11
CA MET A 10 -10.81 14.05 13.90
C MET A 10 -9.43 14.25 14.53
N ILE A 11 -8.90 15.48 14.48
CA ILE A 11 -7.64 15.83 15.16
C ILE A 11 -7.81 15.67 16.67
N ASP A 12 -8.89 16.16 17.26
CA ASP A 12 -9.13 16.06 18.70
C ASP A 12 -9.31 14.61 19.17
N ILE A 13 -9.99 13.77 18.39
CA ILE A 13 -10.11 12.34 18.66
C ILE A 13 -8.73 11.67 18.65
N ILE A 14 -7.91 11.94 17.63
CA ILE A 14 -6.55 11.40 17.54
C ILE A 14 -5.67 11.91 18.70
N LEU A 15 -5.76 13.20 19.03
CA LEU A 15 -4.96 13.77 20.12
C LEU A 15 -5.37 13.24 21.50
N SER A 16 -6.61 12.79 21.67
CA SER A 16 -7.10 12.17 22.92
C SER A 16 -6.49 10.79 23.16
N ASP A 17 -6.20 10.03 22.09
CA ASP A 17 -5.58 8.70 22.16
C ASP A 17 -4.04 8.75 22.13
N MET A 18 -3.45 9.92 21.85
CA MET A 18 -2.01 10.09 21.71
C MET A 18 -1.36 10.74 22.93
N ASP A 19 -0.12 10.33 23.23
CA ASP A 19 0.69 11.01 24.24
C ASP A 19 1.10 12.41 23.76
N LEU A 20 0.48 13.43 24.37
CA LEU A 20 0.68 14.86 24.09
C LEU A 20 2.13 15.34 24.26
N LYS A 21 2.98 14.58 24.98
CA LYS A 21 4.41 14.90 25.17
C LYS A 21 5.26 14.50 23.97
N THR A 22 4.85 13.47 23.21
CA THR A 22 5.63 12.90 22.09
C THR A 22 4.98 13.08 20.73
N VAL A 23 3.79 13.68 20.70
CA VAL A 23 3.02 13.90 19.47
C VAL A 23 3.66 15.00 18.62
N THR A 24 3.79 14.71 17.32
CA THR A 24 4.29 15.66 16.32
C THR A 24 3.28 15.76 15.19
N THR A 25 3.28 16.88 14.47
CA THR A 25 2.37 17.15 13.36
C THR A 25 2.42 16.05 12.28
N LYS A 26 3.61 15.46 12.09
CA LYS A 26 3.81 14.34 11.16
C LYS A 26 3.09 13.07 11.63
N ARG A 27 3.12 12.75 12.93
CA ARG A 27 2.42 11.58 13.48
C ARG A 27 0.91 11.74 13.40
N VAL A 28 0.40 12.94 13.69
CA VAL A 28 -1.04 13.24 13.56
C VAL A 28 -1.48 13.16 12.10
N ARG A 29 -0.67 13.66 11.15
CA ARG A 29 -0.97 13.55 9.71
C ARG A 29 -1.02 12.10 9.23
N ILE A 30 -0.09 11.26 9.70
CA ILE A 30 -0.07 9.83 9.39
C ILE A 30 -1.32 9.17 9.97
N ALA A 31 -1.67 9.45 11.23
CA ALA A 31 -2.86 8.91 11.87
C ALA A 31 -4.16 9.36 11.16
N LEU A 32 -4.25 10.62 10.72
CA LEU A 32 -5.38 11.11 9.93
C LEU A 32 -5.52 10.36 8.59
N LYS A 33 -4.40 10.07 7.92
CA LYS A 33 -4.38 9.33 6.66
C LYS A 33 -4.72 7.84 6.86
N ASP A 34 -4.30 7.26 7.98
CA ASP A 34 -4.47 5.83 8.27
C ASP A 34 -5.88 5.52 8.80
N VAL A 35 -6.36 6.31 9.76
CA VAL A 35 -7.65 6.10 10.44
C VAL A 35 -8.83 6.59 9.60
N PHE A 36 -8.68 7.74 8.93
CA PHE A 36 -9.79 8.41 8.23
C PHE A 36 -9.63 8.42 6.70
N MET A 37 -8.54 7.88 6.15
CA MET A 37 -8.26 7.81 4.70
C MET A 37 -8.31 9.18 3.99
N ILE A 38 -8.05 10.27 4.71
CA ILE A 38 -8.07 11.62 4.16
C ILE A 38 -6.74 11.90 3.43
N ASP A 39 -6.82 12.47 2.22
CA ASP A 39 -5.64 12.96 1.51
C ASP A 39 -5.17 14.30 2.10
N VAL A 40 -4.35 14.19 3.15
CA VAL A 40 -3.81 15.33 3.91
C VAL A 40 -2.68 16.06 3.16
N GLU A 41 -2.31 15.59 1.96
CA GLU A 41 -1.12 16.04 1.21
C GLU A 41 -1.39 17.32 0.40
N SER A 42 -2.62 17.51 -0.06
CA SER A 42 -3.05 18.69 -0.84
C SER A 42 -3.11 19.99 -0.02
N GLN A 43 -3.36 19.92 1.29
CA GLN A 43 -3.60 21.07 2.17
C GLN A 43 -2.72 21.07 3.43
N GLY A 44 -1.48 20.58 3.30
CA GLY A 44 -0.59 20.34 4.44
C GLY A 44 -0.29 21.57 5.32
N LYS A 45 -0.34 22.80 4.79
CA LYS A 45 -0.12 24.01 5.60
C LYS A 45 -1.28 24.31 6.55
N VAL A 46 -2.51 24.28 6.04
CA VAL A 46 -3.74 24.54 6.81
C VAL A 46 -3.91 23.48 7.89
N ILE A 47 -3.64 22.22 7.56
CA ILE A 47 -3.79 21.10 8.48
C ILE A 47 -2.69 21.11 9.55
N ASN A 48 -1.47 21.50 9.22
CA ASN A 48 -0.43 21.67 10.23
C ASN A 48 -0.77 22.77 11.23
N GLU A 49 -1.34 23.87 10.75
CA GLU A 49 -1.77 24.97 11.60
C GLU A 49 -2.93 24.54 12.51
N LEU A 50 -3.89 23.81 11.96
CA LEU A 50 -5.02 23.24 12.71
C LEU A 50 -4.52 22.25 13.77
N ILE A 51 -3.64 21.32 13.42
CA ILE A 51 -3.03 20.37 14.38
C ILE A 51 -2.28 21.12 15.47
N ARG A 52 -1.53 22.17 15.14
CA ARG A 52 -0.76 22.94 16.12
C ARG A 52 -1.68 23.66 17.11
N LYS A 53 -2.74 24.29 16.61
CA LYS A 53 -3.76 24.95 17.43
C LYS A 53 -4.46 23.98 18.37
N HIS A 54 -4.89 22.81 17.87
CA HIS A 54 -5.54 21.79 18.69
C HIS A 54 -4.58 21.12 19.67
N LEU A 55 -3.31 20.94 19.30
CA LEU A 55 -2.27 20.44 20.19
C LEU A 55 -1.96 21.41 21.33
N ASP A 56 -1.94 22.72 21.06
CA ASP A 56 -1.74 23.74 22.08
C ASP A 56 -2.96 23.84 23.01
N LEU A 57 -4.18 23.71 22.48
CA LEU A 57 -5.42 23.64 23.27
C LEU A 57 -5.46 22.40 24.18
N ALA A 58 -5.10 21.21 23.65
CA ALA A 58 -5.04 19.97 24.42
C ALA A 58 -3.98 20.01 25.54
N LYS A 59 -2.90 20.79 25.35
CA LYS A 59 -1.88 21.02 26.39
C LYS A 59 -2.31 22.07 27.41
N ALA A 60 -3.07 23.08 27.01
CA ALA A 60 -3.58 24.13 27.89
C ALA A 60 -4.71 23.67 28.81
N SER A 61 -5.51 22.69 28.35
CA SER A 61 -6.51 21.99 29.17
C SER A 61 -6.22 20.48 29.08
N PRO A 62 -5.28 19.95 29.88
CA PRO A 62 -5.10 18.51 29.96
C PRO A 62 -6.45 17.87 30.35
N PRO A 63 -6.86 16.76 29.72
CA PRO A 63 -8.02 16.01 30.17
C PRO A 63 -7.89 15.78 31.68
N PRO A 64 -8.96 15.97 32.48
CA PRO A 64 -8.89 15.64 33.89
C PRO A 64 -8.39 14.19 33.97
N GLU A 65 -7.31 13.95 34.72
CA GLU A 65 -6.83 12.60 35.00
C GLU A 65 -8.02 11.81 35.52
N ARG A 66 -8.64 11.01 34.66
CA ARG A 66 -9.70 10.11 35.08
C ARG A 66 -9.01 9.10 35.95
N SER A 67 -9.36 9.15 37.23
CA SER A 67 -8.77 8.26 38.21
C SER A 67 -9.01 6.81 37.80
N LEU A 68 -8.05 5.94 38.07
CA LEU A 68 -8.19 4.50 37.84
C LEU A 68 -9.46 3.95 38.50
N GLU A 69 -9.89 4.52 39.64
CA GLU A 69 -11.14 4.13 40.30
C GLU A 69 -12.39 4.49 39.50
N ASP A 70 -12.38 5.59 38.75
CA ASP A 70 -13.54 6.02 37.96
C ASP A 70 -13.68 5.16 36.71
N ILE A 71 -12.55 4.82 36.07
CA ILE A 71 -12.50 3.89 34.94
C ILE A 71 -12.97 2.50 35.37
N LEU A 72 -12.54 2.03 36.55
CA LEU A 72 -12.98 0.74 37.09
C LEU A 72 -14.46 0.72 37.45
N LYS A 73 -15.00 1.81 38.01
CA LYS A 73 -16.44 1.95 38.29
C LYS A 73 -17.26 1.94 37.02
N GLU A 74 -16.84 2.66 35.98
CA GLU A 74 -17.53 2.71 34.69
C GLU A 74 -17.49 1.34 33.97
N ASN A 75 -16.36 0.66 33.98
CA ASN A 75 -16.27 -0.69 33.43
C ASN A 75 -17.13 -1.69 34.21
N ALA A 76 -17.20 -1.55 35.54
CA ALA A 76 -18.05 -2.39 36.38
C ALA A 76 -19.55 -2.14 36.12
N THR A 77 -19.95 -0.87 35.96
CA THR A 77 -21.36 -0.55 35.65
C THR A 77 -21.74 -1.04 34.26
N LEU A 78 -20.87 -0.89 33.26
CA LEU A 78 -21.11 -1.39 31.91
C LEU A 78 -21.20 -2.92 31.88
N ALA A 79 -20.35 -3.61 32.64
CA ALA A 79 -20.40 -5.07 32.77
C ALA A 79 -21.69 -5.54 33.45
N MET A 80 -22.19 -4.81 34.46
CA MET A 80 -23.48 -5.09 35.09
C MET A 80 -24.65 -4.85 34.14
N GLU A 81 -24.64 -3.75 33.37
CA GLU A 81 -25.65 -3.45 32.36
C GLU A 81 -25.69 -4.54 31.28
N LEU A 82 -24.53 -4.96 30.77
CA LEU A 82 -24.43 -6.03 29.77
C LEU A 82 -24.92 -7.38 30.33
N THR A 83 -24.63 -7.67 31.60
CA THR A 83 -25.12 -8.89 32.28
C THR A 83 -26.64 -8.84 32.48
N LYS A 84 -27.19 -7.66 32.77
CA LYS A 84 -28.62 -7.43 32.91
C LYS A 84 -29.33 -7.58 31.57
N GLU A 85 -28.78 -7.04 30.47
CA GLU A 85 -29.28 -7.22 29.10
C GLU A 85 -29.24 -8.71 28.68
N LEU A 86 -28.15 -9.42 28.98
CA LEU A 86 -28.05 -10.87 28.72
C LEU A 86 -29.03 -11.70 29.57
N SER A 87 -29.33 -11.26 30.80
CA SER A 87 -30.31 -11.89 31.69
C SER A 87 -31.76 -11.62 31.24
N VAL A 88 -32.05 -10.41 30.76
CA VAL A 88 -33.34 -10.06 30.14
C VAL A 88 -33.60 -10.91 28.89
N ASN A 89 -32.58 -11.15 28.07
CA ASN A 89 -32.68 -12.05 26.91
C ASN A 89 -32.75 -13.54 27.27
N LYS A 90 -32.34 -13.94 28.48
CA LYS A 90 -32.41 -15.34 28.94
C LYS A 90 -33.75 -15.70 29.60
N LYS A 91 -34.57 -14.71 29.97
CA LYS A 91 -35.88 -14.92 30.61
C LYS A 91 -36.99 -15.44 29.67
N SER A 92 -36.64 -15.83 28.44
CA SER A 92 -37.57 -16.47 27.50
C SER A 92 -37.44 -18.00 27.44
N LEU A 93 -36.59 -18.63 28.27
CA LEU A 93 -36.49 -20.10 28.37
C LEU A 93 -36.30 -20.50 29.84
N ASP A 94 -37.37 -21.01 30.44
CA ASP A 94 -37.40 -21.86 31.64
C ASP A 94 -36.49 -23.10 31.47
N GLY A 95 -35.96 -23.82 32.45
CA GLY A 95 -36.07 -23.92 33.91
C GLY A 95 -35.10 -25.05 34.34
N GLU A 96 -35.14 -25.43 35.62
CA GLU A 96 -34.45 -26.57 36.27
C GLU A 96 -33.03 -26.36 36.83
N GLU A 97 -32.87 -26.94 38.03
CA GLU A 97 -31.89 -26.71 39.09
C GLU A 97 -30.61 -27.60 39.02
N GLU A 98 -29.62 -27.16 39.82
CA GLU A 98 -28.66 -27.93 40.64
C GLU A 98 -27.46 -28.70 40.02
N ASP A 99 -26.30 -28.31 40.56
CA ASP A 99 -25.17 -29.12 41.05
C ASP A 99 -24.23 -29.85 40.07
N GLY A 100 -22.93 -29.81 40.39
CA GLY A 100 -21.93 -30.71 39.78
C GLY A 100 -20.66 -30.08 39.21
N ALA A 101 -19.62 -30.04 40.04
CA ALA A 101 -18.22 -30.41 39.76
C ALA A 101 -17.53 -30.07 38.42
N VAL A 102 -16.48 -29.24 38.55
CA VAL A 102 -15.15 -29.29 37.91
C VAL A 102 -15.00 -30.11 36.62
N ARG A 103 -14.66 -29.44 35.49
CA ARG A 103 -13.71 -29.99 34.50
C ARG A 103 -12.86 -28.89 33.86
N GLN A 104 -11.54 -29.07 33.97
CA GLN A 104 -10.51 -28.37 33.22
C GLN A 104 -10.61 -28.65 31.71
N ASN A 105 -10.01 -27.74 30.94
CA ASN A 105 -9.51 -27.87 29.56
C ASN A 105 -10.50 -27.82 28.40
N GLY A 106 -10.31 -26.79 27.57
CA GLY A 106 -10.74 -26.78 26.18
C GLY A 106 -10.68 -25.39 25.56
N ILE A 107 -9.47 -24.88 25.24
CA ILE A 107 -9.35 -23.87 24.19
C ILE A 107 -9.80 -24.54 22.89
N GLN A 108 -11.10 -24.52 22.64
CA GLN A 108 -11.64 -24.87 21.34
C GLN A 108 -11.27 -23.75 20.39
N LYS A 109 -10.16 -23.94 19.66
CA LYS A 109 -9.90 -23.26 18.40
C LYS A 109 -11.19 -23.37 17.57
N ARG A 110 -11.91 -22.26 17.48
CA ARG A 110 -13.04 -22.13 16.55
C ARG A 110 -12.46 -22.43 15.16
N LYS A 111 -12.90 -23.52 14.54
CA LYS A 111 -12.57 -23.84 13.15
C LYS A 111 -13.01 -22.66 12.30
N SER A 112 -12.05 -21.89 11.81
CA SER A 112 -12.31 -20.84 10.85
C SER A 112 -12.79 -21.50 9.56
N THR A 113 -13.96 -21.09 9.09
CA THR A 113 -14.35 -21.24 7.68
C THR A 113 -13.17 -20.83 6.80
N PRO A 114 -12.88 -21.54 5.68
CA PRO A 114 -11.75 -21.20 4.81
C PRO A 114 -12.01 -19.81 4.22
N ARG A 115 -11.49 -18.78 4.86
CA ARG A 115 -11.51 -17.42 4.35
C ARG A 115 -10.51 -17.40 3.20
N LYS A 116 -10.94 -16.91 2.03
CA LYS A 116 -10.05 -16.65 0.89
C LYS A 116 -8.81 -15.91 1.42
N PRO A 117 -7.59 -16.30 0.99
CA PRO A 117 -6.37 -15.69 1.49
C PRO A 117 -6.43 -14.17 1.30
N LEU A 118 -6.02 -13.45 2.34
CA LEU A 118 -5.96 -11.99 2.32
C LEU A 118 -5.11 -11.55 1.11
N ILE A 119 -5.51 -10.47 0.42
CA ILE A 119 -4.84 -10.05 -0.83
C ILE A 119 -3.33 -9.80 -0.65
N SER A 120 -2.91 -9.45 0.58
CA SER A 120 -1.51 -9.22 0.96
C SER A 120 -0.67 -10.50 1.07
N THR A 121 -1.27 -11.68 1.23
CA THR A 121 -0.52 -12.96 1.31
C THR A 121 -0.49 -13.70 -0.01
N ARG A 122 -1.23 -13.22 -1.03
CA ARG A 122 -1.20 -13.81 -2.37
C ARG A 122 0.11 -13.47 -3.07
N LYS A 123 0.76 -14.51 -3.59
CA LYS A 123 1.91 -14.38 -4.48
C LYS A 123 1.42 -13.98 -5.88
N VAL A 124 2.13 -13.04 -6.48
CA VAL A 124 1.96 -12.64 -7.87
C VAL A 124 3.14 -13.14 -8.68
N ILE A 125 2.87 -13.50 -9.93
CA ILE A 125 3.90 -13.84 -10.91
C ILE A 125 4.48 -12.52 -11.43
N LEU A 126 5.81 -12.42 -11.41
CA LEU A 126 6.53 -11.25 -11.87
C LEU A 126 6.89 -11.39 -13.35
N SER A 127 6.85 -10.29 -14.10
CA SER A 127 7.41 -10.26 -15.46
C SER A 127 8.92 -10.45 -15.44
N GLU A 128 9.49 -11.01 -16.51
CA GLU A 128 10.94 -11.23 -16.70
C GLU A 128 11.85 -10.08 -16.20
N PRO A 129 11.69 -8.81 -16.62
CA PRO A 129 12.59 -7.74 -16.16
C PRO A 129 12.48 -7.45 -14.65
N LEU A 130 11.30 -7.66 -14.06
CA LEU A 130 11.08 -7.48 -12.63
C LEU A 130 11.61 -8.68 -11.83
N ALA A 131 11.58 -9.88 -12.41
CA ALA A 131 12.16 -11.08 -11.83
C ALA A 131 13.69 -11.01 -11.84
N ASP A 132 14.30 -10.53 -12.92
CA ASP A 132 15.76 -10.34 -13.05
C ASP A 132 16.30 -9.33 -12.04
N LEU A 133 15.55 -8.25 -11.79
CA LEU A 133 15.92 -7.25 -10.80
C LEU A 133 15.84 -7.80 -9.37
N LEU A 134 14.83 -8.62 -9.07
CA LEU A 134 14.55 -9.10 -7.71
C LEU A 134 15.12 -10.49 -7.39
N GLY A 135 15.60 -11.21 -8.39
CA GLY A 135 16.11 -12.58 -8.32
C GLY A 135 15.04 -13.63 -8.03
N GLU A 136 13.75 -13.30 -8.15
CA GLU A 136 12.64 -14.19 -7.82
C GLU A 136 11.52 -14.08 -8.85
N THR A 137 10.87 -15.21 -9.16
CA THR A 137 9.78 -15.25 -10.15
C THR A 137 8.40 -15.01 -9.55
N GLN A 138 8.25 -15.20 -8.23
CA GLN A 138 6.97 -15.06 -7.53
C GLN A 138 7.15 -14.48 -6.12
N LEU A 139 6.54 -13.33 -5.88
CA LEU A 139 6.59 -12.63 -4.59
C LEU A 139 5.21 -12.12 -4.18
N THR A 140 5.05 -11.77 -2.91
CA THR A 140 3.86 -11.01 -2.49
C THR A 140 3.95 -9.59 -3.03
N ARG A 141 2.81 -8.95 -3.33
CA ARG A 141 2.80 -7.54 -3.80
C ARG A 141 3.54 -6.61 -2.84
N THR A 142 3.41 -6.86 -1.54
CA THR A 142 4.07 -6.10 -0.48
C THR A 142 5.60 -6.27 -0.53
N ASP A 143 6.08 -7.50 -0.73
CA ASP A 143 7.52 -7.76 -0.83
C ASP A 143 8.14 -7.14 -2.07
N VAL A 144 7.44 -7.18 -3.22
CA VAL A 144 7.92 -6.53 -4.45
C VAL A 144 8.15 -5.04 -4.21
N VAL A 145 7.12 -4.34 -3.70
CA VAL A 145 7.22 -2.90 -3.43
C VAL A 145 8.35 -2.61 -2.44
N ARG A 146 8.48 -3.42 -1.38
CA ARG A 146 9.55 -3.26 -0.39
C ARG A 146 10.95 -3.42 -0.98
N ARG A 147 11.17 -4.43 -1.83
CA ARG A 147 12.49 -4.68 -2.45
C ARG A 147 12.86 -3.62 -3.47
N ILE A 148 11.90 -3.16 -4.28
CA ILE A 148 12.13 -2.04 -5.21
C ILE A 148 12.55 -0.78 -4.44
N TRP A 149 11.90 -0.47 -3.32
CA TRP A 149 12.31 0.66 -2.48
C TRP A 149 13.68 0.48 -1.83
N ALA A 150 14.05 -0.74 -1.45
CA ALA A 150 15.37 -1.04 -0.93
C ALA A 150 16.43 -0.78 -2.02
N TYR A 151 16.20 -1.29 -3.23
CA TYR A 151 17.07 -1.09 -4.38
C TYR A 151 17.26 0.40 -4.72
N ILE A 152 16.17 1.17 -4.82
CA ILE A 152 16.22 2.61 -5.12
C ILE A 152 17.09 3.37 -4.10
N LYS A 153 17.02 2.99 -2.82
CA LYS A 153 17.81 3.63 -1.75
C LYS A 153 19.26 3.19 -1.77
N GLU A 154 19.52 1.91 -1.97
CA GLU A 154 20.89 1.35 -2.04
C GLU A 154 21.68 1.96 -3.20
N HIS A 155 21.03 2.18 -4.34
CA HIS A 155 21.63 2.76 -5.53
C HIS A 155 21.53 4.30 -5.59
N ASN A 156 21.01 4.95 -4.54
CA ASN A 156 20.84 6.42 -4.45
C ASN A 156 20.12 7.03 -5.67
N LEU A 157 19.08 6.34 -6.16
CA LEU A 157 18.37 6.69 -7.39
C LEU A 157 17.29 7.78 -7.20
N GLN A 158 17.22 8.41 -6.03
CA GLN A 158 16.32 9.55 -5.80
C GLN A 158 16.98 10.84 -6.25
N ASN A 159 16.24 11.68 -6.98
CA ASN A 159 16.75 12.97 -7.41
C ASN A 159 17.02 13.86 -6.18
N PRO A 160 18.26 14.35 -5.96
CA PRO A 160 18.59 15.15 -4.78
C PRO A 160 17.87 16.50 -4.75
N ASN A 161 17.44 17.02 -5.91
CA ASN A 161 16.71 18.27 -6.04
C ASN A 161 15.20 18.08 -5.88
N ASN A 162 14.71 16.86 -6.12
CA ASN A 162 13.29 16.51 -6.06
C ASN A 162 13.12 15.09 -5.55
N GLY A 163 13.04 14.91 -4.22
CA GLY A 163 12.96 13.59 -3.58
C GLY A 163 11.72 12.75 -3.89
N LYS A 164 10.81 13.24 -4.75
CA LYS A 164 9.68 12.48 -5.31
C LYS A 164 10.03 11.77 -6.63
N GLU A 165 11.01 12.29 -7.35
CA GLU A 165 11.44 11.75 -8.63
C GLU A 165 12.52 10.68 -8.44
N ILE A 166 12.29 9.52 -9.06
CA ILE A 166 13.21 8.40 -9.11
C ILE A 166 13.86 8.40 -10.50
N LEU A 167 15.17 8.53 -10.52
CA LEU A 167 16.01 8.43 -11.71
C LEU A 167 16.33 6.96 -11.91
N SER A 168 15.74 6.35 -12.94
CA SER A 168 15.90 4.92 -13.18
C SER A 168 17.30 4.63 -13.72
N ASP A 169 17.91 3.56 -13.24
CA ASP A 169 19.10 2.98 -13.85
C ASP A 169 18.72 2.06 -15.03
N GLU A 170 19.70 1.41 -15.66
CA GLU A 170 19.48 0.54 -16.84
C GLU A 170 18.45 -0.56 -16.56
N LYS A 171 18.42 -1.13 -15.35
CA LYS A 171 17.50 -2.21 -14.99
C LYS A 171 16.10 -1.69 -14.69
N LEU A 172 16.00 -0.59 -13.95
CA LEU A 172 14.71 0.04 -13.64
C LEU A 172 14.10 0.73 -14.87
N GLU A 173 14.90 1.19 -15.83
CA GLU A 173 14.42 1.82 -17.05
C GLU A 173 13.58 0.84 -17.88
N LEU A 174 13.94 -0.46 -17.89
CA LEU A 174 13.17 -1.51 -18.57
C LEU A 174 11.76 -1.71 -17.98
N ILE A 175 11.55 -1.33 -16.71
CA ILE A 175 10.29 -1.53 -15.98
C ILE A 175 9.50 -0.22 -15.87
N PHE A 176 10.20 0.87 -15.55
CA PHE A 176 9.60 2.16 -15.17
C PHE A 176 9.84 3.29 -16.18
N GLY A 177 10.75 3.09 -17.14
CA GLY A 177 11.26 4.14 -18.02
C GLY A 177 12.27 5.06 -17.34
N LYS A 178 12.80 6.04 -18.08
CA LYS A 178 13.89 6.95 -17.69
C LYS A 178 13.72 7.63 -16.33
N SER A 179 12.52 8.15 -16.07
CA SER A 179 12.18 8.72 -14.77
C SER A 179 10.76 8.37 -14.38
N THR A 180 10.57 8.18 -13.09
CA THR A 180 9.27 7.80 -12.53
C THR A 180 9.04 8.51 -11.20
N ASP A 181 7.77 8.81 -10.92
CA ASP A 181 7.33 9.34 -9.64
C ASP A 181 6.78 8.19 -8.77
N MET A 182 6.78 8.36 -7.45
CA MET A 182 6.33 7.37 -6.48
C MET A 182 4.92 6.82 -6.79
N PHE A 183 3.99 7.67 -7.24
CA PHE A 183 2.64 7.23 -7.63
C PHE A 183 2.62 6.47 -8.95
N LYS A 184 3.44 6.91 -9.92
CA LYS A 184 3.55 6.28 -11.24
C LYS A 184 4.20 4.90 -11.12
N MET A 185 5.19 4.74 -10.25
CA MET A 185 5.84 3.47 -9.95
C MET A 185 4.83 2.40 -9.55
N HIS A 186 3.91 2.70 -8.62
CA HIS A 186 2.93 1.72 -8.17
C HIS A 186 1.98 1.30 -9.31
N LYS A 187 1.56 2.24 -10.14
CA LYS A 187 0.72 1.96 -11.32
C LYS A 187 1.45 1.09 -12.35
N LEU A 188 2.75 1.31 -12.56
CA LEU A 188 3.57 0.52 -13.48
C LEU A 188 3.82 -0.88 -12.91
N LEU A 189 4.11 -1.01 -11.62
CA LEU A 189 4.31 -2.30 -10.95
C LEU A 189 3.13 -3.25 -11.15
N VAL A 190 1.89 -2.75 -11.03
CA VAL A 190 0.69 -3.57 -11.23
C VAL A 190 0.63 -4.19 -12.64
N LYS A 191 1.20 -3.55 -13.67
CA LYS A 191 1.28 -4.11 -15.03
C LYS A 191 2.27 -5.27 -15.14
N HIS A 192 3.28 -5.29 -14.27
CA HIS A 192 4.32 -6.32 -14.21
C HIS A 192 4.01 -7.44 -13.19
N MET A 193 2.79 -7.42 -12.63
CA MET A 193 2.31 -8.40 -11.65
C MET A 193 1.05 -9.09 -12.18
N THR A 194 1.12 -10.41 -12.34
CA THR A 194 -0.04 -11.21 -12.76
C THR A 194 -0.50 -12.10 -11.61
N ASP A 195 -1.82 -12.15 -11.38
CA ASP A 195 -2.40 -13.06 -10.40
C ASP A 195 -2.42 -14.48 -10.98
N PRO A 196 -1.93 -15.50 -10.26
CA PRO A 196 -1.90 -16.88 -10.76
C PRO A 196 -3.30 -17.47 -11.00
N ASP A 197 -4.34 -16.93 -10.35
CA ASP A 197 -5.73 -17.39 -10.51
C ASP A 197 -6.40 -16.85 -11.79
N LYS A 198 -5.84 -15.80 -12.42
CA LYS A 198 -6.41 -15.19 -13.63
C LYS A 198 -5.98 -15.87 -14.93
N THR A 199 -5.10 -16.85 -14.86
CA THR A 199 -4.57 -17.57 -16.02
C THR A 199 -5.46 -18.75 -16.45
N SER A 200 -6.55 -19.07 -15.73
CA SER A 200 -7.46 -20.17 -16.08
C SER A 200 -8.58 -19.81 -17.07
N ASP A 201 -8.81 -18.53 -17.38
CA ASP A 201 -9.93 -18.07 -18.24
C ASP A 201 -9.49 -17.39 -19.55
N ARG A 202 -8.21 -17.49 -19.94
CA ARG A 202 -7.77 -17.05 -21.28
C ARG A 202 -7.05 -18.16 -22.02
N SER A 203 -7.82 -19.12 -22.53
CA SER A 203 -7.43 -19.81 -23.76
C SER A 203 -7.73 -18.89 -24.95
N SER A 204 -6.73 -18.19 -25.46
CA SER A 204 -6.53 -18.14 -26.91
C SER A 204 -5.05 -17.88 -27.21
N PRO A 205 -4.39 -18.76 -27.97
CA PRO A 205 -2.96 -18.68 -28.30
C PRO A 205 -2.73 -17.93 -29.61
N VAL A 206 -1.84 -16.94 -29.61
CA VAL A 206 -1.07 -16.39 -30.75
C VAL A 206 -0.16 -15.30 -30.16
N GLU A 207 1.14 -15.21 -30.38
CA GLU A 207 2.03 -15.90 -31.31
C GLU A 207 3.45 -15.60 -30.82
N ALA A 208 4.22 -16.65 -30.54
CA ALA A 208 5.67 -16.56 -30.55
C ALA A 208 6.09 -16.69 -32.01
N ILE A 209 6.63 -15.62 -32.59
CA ILE A 209 7.51 -15.71 -33.75
C ILE A 209 8.79 -14.96 -33.42
N SER A 210 9.74 -15.74 -32.92
CA SER A 210 11.16 -15.56 -33.20
C SER A 210 11.37 -15.57 -34.70
N GLU A 211 12.03 -14.55 -35.26
CA GLU A 211 12.94 -14.74 -36.40
C GLU A 211 13.82 -13.49 -36.62
N THR A 212 15.13 -13.73 -36.43
CA THR A 212 16.28 -13.23 -37.20
C THR A 212 16.62 -11.74 -37.14
N GLU A 213 17.72 -11.33 -36.52
CA GLU A 213 19.13 -11.44 -36.98
C GLU A 213 19.40 -10.96 -38.42
N LYS A 214 20.47 -10.16 -38.54
CA LYS A 214 21.02 -9.41 -39.69
C LYS A 214 20.25 -8.12 -39.97
N LEU A 215 20.86 -6.95 -39.83
CA LEU A 215 22.00 -6.50 -40.63
C LEU A 215 22.84 -5.45 -39.87
N SER A 216 24.06 -5.82 -39.48
CA SER A 216 25.20 -4.92 -39.35
C SER A 216 26.45 -5.71 -39.73
N ALA A 217 26.94 -5.50 -40.95
CA ALA A 217 28.33 -5.72 -41.34
C ALA A 217 28.57 -5.10 -42.72
N SER A 218 29.27 -3.97 -42.64
CA SER A 218 30.19 -3.31 -43.55
C SER A 218 30.79 -4.10 -44.74
N GLU A 219 31.26 -3.28 -45.70
CA GLU A 219 32.43 -3.46 -46.59
C GLU A 219 32.18 -3.59 -48.11
N GLN A 220 32.55 -2.47 -48.75
CA GLN A 220 33.16 -2.29 -50.08
C GLN A 220 33.65 -3.55 -50.81
N SER A 221 33.30 -3.68 -52.10
CA SER A 221 34.28 -3.85 -53.20
C SER A 221 33.58 -3.99 -54.56
N ASP A 222 33.99 -3.12 -55.48
CA ASP A 222 34.31 -3.36 -56.89
C ASP A 222 33.44 -4.29 -57.75
N SER A 223 32.87 -3.75 -58.84
CA SER A 223 33.50 -3.75 -60.17
C SER A 223 32.47 -3.64 -61.33
N GLU A 224 32.78 -2.70 -62.22
CA GLU A 224 32.70 -2.77 -63.70
C GLU A 224 31.39 -3.16 -64.42
N GLY A 225 30.81 -2.15 -65.08
CA GLY A 225 30.97 -2.02 -66.54
C GLY A 225 29.97 -2.72 -67.48
N HIS A 226 29.10 -1.93 -68.12
CA HIS A 226 28.81 -1.89 -69.58
C HIS A 226 27.69 -0.84 -69.79
N GLN A 227 27.99 0.38 -70.25
CA GLN A 227 28.12 0.85 -71.64
C GLN A 227 26.81 1.16 -72.38
N ASN A 228 26.80 2.41 -72.90
CA ASN A 228 26.12 2.94 -74.10
C ASN A 228 24.63 3.33 -73.90
N ASP A 229 24.12 4.45 -74.41
CA ASP A 229 24.62 5.43 -75.38
C ASP A 229 23.65 6.63 -75.40
N LYS A 230 24.17 7.81 -75.75
CA LYS A 230 23.50 8.93 -76.47
C LYS A 230 22.25 9.60 -75.87
N ASN A 231 22.39 10.88 -75.50
CA ASN A 231 21.87 11.94 -76.37
C ASN A 231 22.55 13.29 -76.12
N VAL A 232 22.88 13.94 -77.23
CA VAL A 232 23.51 15.25 -77.41
C VAL A 232 22.40 16.31 -77.43
N SER A 233 22.58 17.48 -76.82
CA SER A 233 22.59 18.76 -77.56
C SER A 233 22.81 19.98 -76.67
N ASP A 234 23.82 20.73 -77.09
CA ASP A 234 24.18 22.12 -76.80
C ASP A 234 23.08 23.11 -77.22
N HIS A 235 22.75 24.07 -76.34
CA HIS A 235 22.42 25.48 -76.66
C HIS A 235 22.41 26.33 -75.39
#